data_AF-A0A9Q0UCX3-F1
#
_entry.id   AF-A0A9Q0UCX3-F1
#
_cell.length_a   1.000
_cell.length_b   1.000
_cell.length_c   1.000
_cell.angle_alpha   90.00
_cell.angle_beta   90.00
_cell.angle_gamma   90.00
#
_symmetry.space_group_name_H-M   'P 1'
#
loop_
_entity.id
_entity.type
_entity.pdbx_description
1 polymer ?
#
loop_
_entity_poly.entity_id
_entity_poly.type
_entity_poly.pdbx_seq_one_letter_code
_entity_poly.pdbx_strand_id
1 'polypeptide(L)'
;MKRSNDKQLKIELELCQKVKAWLEEEKDVRLGEWKAADIEILNTFQLLTAKPVVYLVNMNEKDYQRKKNKFLPKIHAWVQEHGGETIIPFSCVLERTLADMLPHEADKYCEENKVQSCLPKIIKTGFSAINLIYFFTAGPDEVKCWQIRRHTKPPKLQGRSILILKEDLYVLRS
;
A
#
# COMPACT_ATOMS: atom_id res chain seq x y z
N MET A 1 -10.21 -42.10 4.49
CA MET A 1 -9.51 -40.79 4.43
C MET A 1 -9.21 -40.26 3.01
N LYS A 2 -9.41 -41.00 1.90
CA LYS A 2 -9.14 -40.49 0.53
C LYS A 2 -10.17 -39.50 -0.07
N ARG A 3 -11.47 -39.62 0.26
CA ARG A 3 -12.55 -38.83 -0.38
C ARG A 3 -12.54 -37.32 -0.07
N SER A 4 -12.02 -36.91 1.08
CA SER A 4 -12.02 -35.49 1.49
C SER A 4 -11.01 -34.68 0.68
N ASN A 5 -9.85 -35.29 0.38
CA ASN A 5 -8.78 -34.63 -0.37
C ASN A 5 -9.17 -34.42 -1.84
N ASP A 6 -9.86 -35.40 -2.45
CA ASP A 6 -10.37 -35.27 -3.83
C ASP A 6 -11.34 -34.11 -4.01
N LYS A 7 -12.17 -33.81 -3.01
CA LYS A 7 -13.13 -32.70 -3.09
C LYS A 7 -12.41 -31.35 -3.02
N GLN A 8 -11.40 -31.24 -2.17
CA GLN A 8 -10.60 -30.02 -2.05
C GLN A 8 -9.73 -29.78 -3.28
N LEU A 9 -9.10 -30.83 -3.82
CA LEU A 9 -8.33 -30.76 -5.07
C LEU A 9 -9.19 -30.33 -6.26
N LYS A 10 -10.46 -30.77 -6.31
CA LYS A 10 -11.40 -30.31 -7.35
C LYS A 10 -11.69 -28.81 -7.25
N ILE A 11 -11.91 -28.30 -6.04
CA ILE A 11 -12.16 -26.87 -5.80
C ILE A 11 -10.93 -26.04 -6.21
N GLU A 12 -9.74 -26.46 -5.81
CA GLU A 12 -8.49 -25.80 -6.19
C GLU A 12 -8.27 -25.82 -7.71
N LEU A 13 -8.54 -26.94 -8.37
CA LEU A 13 -8.42 -27.08 -9.82
C LEU A 13 -9.41 -26.17 -10.57
N GLU A 14 -10.67 -26.12 -10.14
CA GLU A 14 -11.68 -25.21 -10.70
C GLU A 14 -11.26 -23.75 -10.54
N LEU A 15 -10.74 -23.37 -9.36
CA LEU A 15 -10.21 -22.03 -9.13
C LEU A 15 -9.00 -21.72 -10.02
N CYS A 16 -8.05 -22.63 -10.13
CA CYS A 16 -6.88 -22.47 -11.01
C CYS A 16 -7.29 -22.28 -12.47
N GLN A 17 -8.31 -23.01 -12.95
CA GLN A 17 -8.86 -22.82 -14.30
C GLN A 17 -9.48 -21.44 -14.47
N LYS A 18 -10.25 -20.96 -13.48
CA LYS A 18 -10.82 -19.61 -13.48
C LYS A 18 -9.73 -18.52 -13.48
N VAL A 19 -8.71 -18.66 -12.65
CA VAL A 19 -7.58 -17.73 -12.56
C VAL A 19 -6.78 -17.73 -13.86
N LYS A 20 -6.56 -18.90 -14.46
CA LYS A 20 -5.88 -19.01 -15.75
C LYS A 20 -6.64 -18.25 -16.84
N ALA A 21 -7.95 -18.47 -16.95
CA ALA A 21 -8.78 -17.75 -17.93
C ALA A 21 -8.74 -16.22 -17.70
N TRP A 22 -8.77 -15.78 -16.43
CA TRP A 22 -8.64 -14.37 -16.07
C TRP A 22 -7.31 -13.74 -16.53
N LEU A 23 -6.21 -14.47 -16.33
CA LEU A 23 -4.87 -14.04 -16.75
C LEU A 23 -4.70 -14.07 -18.27
N GLU A 24 -5.34 -15.00 -18.98
CA GLU A 24 -5.35 -15.06 -20.45
C GLU A 24 -6.10 -13.87 -21.09
N GLU A 25 -7.02 -13.24 -20.35
CA GLU A 25 -7.65 -11.96 -20.72
C GLU A 25 -6.80 -10.71 -20.37
N GLU A 26 -5.53 -10.90 -20.00
CA GLU A 26 -4.59 -9.84 -19.57
C GLU A 26 -5.06 -9.03 -18.35
N LYS A 27 -5.89 -9.64 -17.49
CA LYS A 27 -6.38 -9.00 -16.27
C LYS A 27 -5.59 -9.44 -15.05
N ASP A 28 -5.21 -8.48 -14.23
CA ASP A 28 -4.54 -8.76 -12.97
C ASP A 28 -5.48 -9.44 -11.96
N VAL A 29 -4.98 -10.45 -11.24
CA VAL A 29 -5.78 -11.21 -10.26
C VAL A 29 -6.32 -10.31 -9.15
N ARG A 30 -5.59 -9.27 -8.75
CA ARG A 30 -6.05 -8.29 -7.74
C ARG A 30 -7.33 -7.53 -8.12
N LEU A 31 -7.67 -7.45 -9.41
CA LEU A 31 -8.86 -6.75 -9.91
C LEU A 31 -10.08 -7.67 -10.06
N GLY A 32 -9.89 -8.98 -9.89
CA GLY A 32 -10.96 -9.97 -9.99
C GLY A 32 -11.88 -9.97 -8.78
N GLU A 33 -13.15 -10.31 -8.99
CA GLU A 33 -14.10 -10.58 -7.92
C GLU A 33 -13.98 -12.05 -7.48
N TRP A 34 -13.43 -12.24 -6.27
CA TRP A 34 -13.17 -13.54 -5.67
C TRP A 34 -14.01 -13.74 -4.41
N LYS A 35 -14.51 -14.96 -4.20
CA LYS A 35 -15.19 -15.29 -2.94
C LYS A 35 -14.18 -15.41 -1.81
N ALA A 36 -14.60 -15.24 -0.55
CA ALA A 36 -13.70 -15.37 0.60
C ALA A 36 -12.94 -16.71 0.63
N ALA A 37 -13.63 -17.82 0.32
CA ALA A 37 -13.00 -19.14 0.22
C ALA A 37 -11.96 -19.22 -0.90
N ASP A 38 -12.22 -18.58 -2.05
CA ASP A 38 -11.26 -18.53 -3.16
C ASP A 38 -10.02 -17.71 -2.77
N ILE A 39 -10.21 -16.59 -2.07
CA ILE A 39 -9.13 -15.71 -1.59
C ILE A 39 -8.18 -16.46 -0.64
N GLU A 40 -8.72 -17.32 0.25
CA GLU A 40 -7.89 -18.15 1.13
C GLU A 40 -6.94 -19.06 0.35
N ILE A 41 -7.43 -19.68 -0.74
CA ILE A 41 -6.62 -20.53 -1.62
C ILE A 41 -5.65 -19.68 -2.45
N LEU A 42 -6.09 -18.55 -3.03
CA LEU A 42 -5.22 -17.66 -3.79
C LEU A 42 -4.04 -17.14 -2.96
N ASN A 43 -4.26 -16.89 -1.67
CA ASN A 43 -3.24 -16.44 -0.74
C ASN A 43 -2.13 -17.49 -0.53
N THR A 44 -2.38 -18.79 -0.76
CA THR A 44 -1.33 -19.82 -0.69
C THR A 44 -0.38 -19.77 -1.87
N PHE A 45 -0.83 -19.30 -3.04
CA PHE A 45 -0.02 -19.24 -4.26
C PHE A 45 0.89 -18.01 -4.34
N GLN A 46 0.55 -16.92 -3.65
CA GLN A 46 1.33 -15.67 -3.68
C GLN A 46 1.62 -15.14 -5.09
N LEU A 47 0.61 -15.20 -5.98
CA LEU A 47 0.71 -14.75 -7.37
C LEU A 47 1.20 -13.31 -7.48
N LEU A 48 2.00 -13.02 -8.51
CA LEU A 48 2.58 -11.69 -8.73
C LEU A 48 1.51 -10.62 -8.99
N THR A 49 0.53 -10.93 -9.85
CA THR A 49 -0.57 -10.02 -10.23
C THR A 49 -1.64 -9.86 -9.15
N ALA A 50 -1.53 -10.59 -8.04
CA ALA A 50 -2.36 -10.39 -6.86
C ALA A 50 -1.79 -9.35 -5.90
N LYS A 51 -0.53 -8.92 -6.10
CA LYS A 51 0.13 -7.94 -5.23
C LYS A 51 -0.35 -6.52 -5.56
N PRO A 52 -0.64 -5.67 -4.55
CA PRO A 52 -1.00 -4.27 -4.79
C PRO A 52 0.21 -3.48 -5.31
N VAL A 53 -0.03 -2.46 -6.14
CA VAL A 53 1.03 -1.63 -6.74
C VAL A 53 0.78 -0.15 -6.43
N VAL A 54 1.88 0.60 -6.33
CA VAL A 54 1.89 2.06 -6.26
C VAL A 54 2.76 2.56 -7.40
N TYR A 55 2.21 3.41 -8.27
CA TYR A 55 2.93 3.91 -9.44
C TYR A 55 3.75 5.14 -9.05
N LEU A 56 5.08 4.99 -9.08
CA LEU A 56 6.01 6.10 -8.86
C LEU A 56 6.45 6.67 -10.20
N VAL A 57 5.95 7.87 -10.55
CA VAL A 57 6.25 8.51 -11.84
C VAL A 57 7.42 9.46 -11.64
N ASN A 58 8.62 9.01 -12.02
CA ASN A 58 9.82 9.81 -11.97
C ASN A 58 9.82 10.88 -13.08
N MET A 59 10.11 12.12 -12.72
CA MET A 59 10.23 13.24 -13.65
C MET A 59 11.37 14.18 -13.28
N ASN A 60 11.70 15.08 -14.20
CA ASN A 60 12.69 16.12 -13.95
C ASN A 60 12.22 17.07 -12.86
N GLU A 61 13.16 17.65 -12.13
CA GLU A 61 12.88 18.57 -11.02
C GLU A 61 12.00 19.75 -11.44
N LYS A 62 12.28 20.34 -12.62
CA LYS A 62 11.48 21.43 -13.19
C LYS A 62 10.02 21.04 -13.45
N ASP A 63 9.78 19.82 -13.92
CA ASP A 63 8.43 19.31 -14.20
C ASP A 63 7.68 19.03 -12.88
N TYR A 64 8.40 18.47 -11.90
CA TYR A 64 7.88 18.21 -10.57
C TYR A 64 7.48 19.50 -9.85
N GLN A 65 8.35 20.51 -9.86
CA GLN A 65 8.10 21.83 -9.29
C GLN A 65 6.90 22.53 -9.95
N ARG A 66 6.78 22.43 -11.28
CA ARG A 66 5.64 22.98 -12.04
C ARG A 66 4.37 22.15 -11.92
N LYS A 67 4.44 20.96 -11.32
CA LYS A 67 3.36 19.95 -11.24
C LYS A 67 2.75 19.62 -12.61
N LYS A 68 3.57 19.65 -13.66
CA LYS A 68 3.14 19.41 -15.04
C LYS A 68 4.18 18.55 -15.75
N ASN A 69 3.70 17.47 -16.35
CA ASN A 69 4.52 16.60 -17.19
C ASN A 69 3.67 16.11 -18.37
N LYS A 70 4.29 16.03 -19.56
CA LYS A 70 3.61 15.66 -20.80
C LYS A 70 3.11 14.21 -20.83
N PHE A 71 3.71 13.32 -20.04
CA PHE A 71 3.36 11.90 -19.98
C PHE A 71 2.33 11.60 -18.89
N LEU A 72 2.25 12.43 -17.84
CA LEU A 72 1.39 12.18 -16.68
C LEU A 72 -0.10 11.99 -17.04
N PRO A 73 -0.72 12.76 -17.96
CA PRO A 73 -2.11 12.52 -18.35
C PRO A 73 -2.33 11.17 -19.03
N LYS A 74 -1.39 10.73 -19.88
CA LYS A 74 -1.47 9.44 -20.57
C LYS A 74 -1.33 8.27 -19.58
N ILE A 75 -0.38 8.39 -18.67
CA ILE A 75 -0.17 7.40 -17.60
C ILE A 75 -1.42 7.34 -16.70
N HIS A 76 -1.98 8.50 -16.34
CA HIS A 76 -3.18 8.55 -15.52
C HIS A 76 -4.36 7.84 -16.18
N ALA A 77 -4.63 8.13 -17.46
CA ALA A 77 -5.70 7.46 -18.21
C ALA A 77 -5.50 5.93 -18.24
N TRP A 78 -4.28 5.48 -18.56
CA TRP A 78 -3.97 4.04 -18.59
C TRP A 78 -4.16 3.38 -17.21
N VAL A 79 -3.68 4.00 -16.13
CA VAL A 79 -3.86 3.45 -14.77
C VAL A 79 -5.33 3.37 -14.37
N GLN A 80 -6.16 4.35 -14.74
CA GLN A 80 -7.61 4.30 -14.46
C GLN A 80 -8.29 3.12 -15.16
N GLU A 81 -7.86 2.77 -16.38
CA GLU A 81 -8.38 1.60 -17.10
C GLU A 81 -7.90 0.28 -16.49
N HIS A 82 -6.72 0.25 -15.85
CA HIS A 82 -6.05 -0.96 -15.36
C HIS A 82 -6.06 -1.12 -13.82
N GLY A 83 -7.05 -0.52 -13.13
CA GLY A 83 -7.28 -0.76 -11.69
C GLY A 83 -7.27 0.48 -10.80
N GLY A 84 -6.91 1.65 -11.31
CA GLY A 84 -7.10 2.93 -10.63
C GLY A 84 -6.22 3.15 -9.40
N GLU A 85 -5.08 2.48 -9.31
CA GLU A 85 -4.22 2.56 -8.13
C GLU A 85 -3.52 3.92 -8.00
N THR A 86 -2.92 4.15 -6.83
CA THR A 86 -2.34 5.44 -6.49
C THR A 86 -1.11 5.75 -7.35
N ILE A 87 -1.12 6.93 -7.98
CA ILE A 87 0.00 7.48 -8.74
C ILE A 87 0.66 8.59 -7.92
N ILE A 88 1.98 8.50 -7.77
CA ILE A 88 2.79 9.49 -7.06
C ILE A 88 3.86 10.04 -8.02
N PRO A 89 3.68 11.27 -8.52
CA PRO A 89 4.75 12.01 -9.17
C PRO A 89 5.88 12.29 -8.18
N PHE A 90 7.13 12.10 -8.60
CA PHE A 90 8.31 12.48 -7.81
C PHE A 90 9.51 12.75 -8.71
N SER A 91 10.57 13.35 -8.16
CA SER A 91 11.82 13.53 -8.87
C SER A 91 12.98 12.92 -8.10
N CYS A 92 13.60 11.86 -8.64
CA CYS A 92 14.75 11.24 -8.00
C CYS A 92 15.90 12.23 -7.77
N VAL A 93 16.09 13.18 -8.69
CA VAL A 93 17.18 14.18 -8.61
C VAL A 93 16.94 15.11 -7.43
N LEU A 94 15.73 15.63 -7.28
CA LEU A 94 15.36 16.48 -6.14
C LEU A 94 15.54 15.73 -4.81
N GLU A 95 14.99 14.51 -4.71
CA GLU A 95 15.06 13.73 -3.47
C GLU A 95 16.50 13.38 -3.07
N ARG A 96 17.35 13.10 -4.06
CA ARG A 96 18.78 12.85 -3.80
C ARG A 96 19.46 14.10 -3.26
N THR A 97 19.25 15.25 -3.90
CA THR A 97 19.81 16.53 -3.45
C THR A 97 19.35 16.87 -2.03
N LEU A 98 18.07 16.67 -1.72
CA LEU A 98 17.54 16.88 -0.36
C LEU A 98 18.12 15.89 0.66
N ALA A 99 18.40 14.65 0.25
CA ALA A 99 18.97 13.62 1.13
C ALA A 99 20.46 13.87 1.46
N ASP A 100 21.20 14.52 0.56
CA ASP A 100 22.62 14.86 0.75
C ASP A 100 22.82 16.15 1.60
N MET A 101 21.76 16.93 1.83
CA MET A 101 21.77 18.17 2.63
C MET A 101 21.51 17.93 4.11
N LEU A 102 21.94 18.86 4.97
CA LEU A 102 21.52 18.86 6.38
C LEU A 102 20.01 19.21 6.49
N PRO A 103 19.29 18.72 7.51
CA PRO A 103 17.84 18.92 7.62
C PRO A 103 17.41 20.39 7.53
N HIS A 104 18.13 21.28 8.21
CA HIS A 104 17.83 22.72 8.20
C HIS A 104 18.12 23.41 6.86
N GLU A 105 19.02 22.85 6.04
CA GLU A 105 19.32 23.36 4.69
C GLU A 105 18.29 22.84 3.69
N ALA A 106 17.90 21.57 3.83
CA ALA A 106 16.85 20.96 3.01
C ALA A 106 15.51 21.71 3.19
N ASP A 107 15.16 22.08 4.42
CA ASP A 107 13.95 22.86 4.70
C ASP A 107 13.99 24.24 4.02
N LYS A 108 15.12 24.95 4.12
CA LYS A 108 15.31 26.24 3.43
C LYS A 108 15.21 26.09 1.91
N TYR A 109 15.85 25.06 1.35
CA TYR A 109 15.79 24.79 -0.09
C TYR A 109 14.35 24.51 -0.56
N CYS A 110 13.59 23.75 0.23
CA CYS A 110 12.17 23.47 -0.01
C CYS A 110 11.31 24.75 0.01
N GLU A 111 11.55 25.65 0.98
CA GLU A 111 10.85 26.93 1.08
C GLU A 111 11.16 27.87 -0.11
N GLU A 112 12.44 28.05 -0.44
CA GLU A 112 12.90 28.92 -1.53
C GLU A 112 12.37 28.47 -2.89
N ASN A 113 12.46 27.16 -3.16
CA ASN A 113 12.03 26.58 -4.44
C ASN A 113 10.54 26.23 -4.46
N LYS A 114 9.81 26.41 -3.37
CA LYS A 114 8.39 26.02 -3.21
C LYS A 114 8.14 24.55 -3.59
N VAL A 115 9.08 23.69 -3.23
CA VAL A 115 9.01 22.23 -3.43
C VAL A 115 9.00 21.53 -2.09
N GLN A 116 8.40 20.35 -2.02
CA GLN A 116 8.39 19.51 -0.83
C GLN A 116 8.87 18.11 -1.21
N SER A 117 9.56 17.43 -0.30
CA SER A 117 9.91 16.03 -0.48
C SER A 117 8.64 15.17 -0.57
N CYS A 118 8.61 14.30 -1.56
CA CYS A 118 7.59 13.31 -1.80
C CYS A 118 7.86 11.99 -1.05
N LEU A 119 9.10 11.77 -0.56
CA LEU A 119 9.47 10.53 0.13
C LEU A 119 8.55 10.18 1.32
N PRO A 120 8.17 11.12 2.21
CA PRO A 120 7.23 10.82 3.29
C PRO A 120 5.86 10.34 2.78
N LYS A 121 5.41 10.86 1.62
CA LYS A 121 4.17 10.43 0.97
C LYS A 121 4.32 9.03 0.37
N ILE A 122 5.44 8.76 -0.31
CA ILE A 122 5.73 7.43 -0.89
C ILE A 122 5.73 6.35 0.20
N ILE A 123 6.39 6.60 1.34
CA ILE A 123 6.45 5.65 2.45
C ILE A 123 5.05 5.38 3.02
N LYS A 124 4.27 6.44 3.31
CA LYS A 124 2.91 6.31 3.87
C LYS A 124 1.95 5.60 2.92
N THR A 125 2.02 5.91 1.62
CA THR A 125 1.20 5.24 0.61
C THR A 125 1.61 3.78 0.46
N GLY A 126 2.90 3.48 0.38
CA GLY A 126 3.40 2.10 0.30
C GLY A 126 2.97 1.25 1.49
N PHE A 127 3.10 1.79 2.71
CA PHE A 127 2.64 1.15 3.94
C PHE A 127 1.13 0.84 3.91
N SER A 128 0.34 1.79 3.41
CA SER A 128 -1.12 1.63 3.33
C SER A 128 -1.52 0.65 2.22
N ALA A 129 -0.82 0.64 1.09
CA ALA A 129 -1.09 -0.23 -0.06
C ALA A 129 -0.92 -1.72 0.28
N ILE A 130 0.05 -2.06 1.13
CA ILE A 130 0.24 -3.44 1.63
C ILE A 130 -0.71 -3.80 2.79
N ASN A 131 -1.76 -3.00 3.01
CA ASN A 131 -2.76 -3.19 4.06
C ASN A 131 -2.18 -3.24 5.47
N LEU A 132 -1.14 -2.45 5.76
CA LEU A 132 -0.67 -2.24 7.12
C LEU A 132 -1.32 -0.98 7.72
N ILE A 133 -1.65 -1.08 9.00
CA ILE A 133 -2.09 0.01 9.86
C ILE A 133 -1.26 -0.02 11.14
N TYR A 134 -1.44 0.96 12.01
CA TYR A 134 -0.77 0.97 13.31
C TYR A 134 -1.69 1.41 14.44
N PHE A 135 -1.32 1.01 15.64
CA PHE A 135 -1.84 1.54 16.89
C PHE A 135 -0.71 2.09 17.74
N PHE A 136 -1.03 2.98 18.66
CA PHE A 136 -0.06 3.57 19.58
C PHE A 136 -0.18 2.96 20.97
N THR A 137 0.96 2.84 21.64
CA THR A 137 1.03 2.75 23.10
C THR A 137 1.69 4.03 23.59
N ALA A 138 1.04 4.73 24.52
CA ALA A 138 1.55 5.97 25.09
C ALA A 138 1.57 5.85 26.62
N GLY A 139 2.76 6.00 27.20
CA GLY A 139 3.00 6.11 28.63
C GLY A 139 3.92 7.30 28.94
N PRO A 140 4.21 7.55 30.22
CA PRO A 140 5.14 8.60 30.64
C PRO A 140 6.55 8.39 30.06
N ASP A 141 6.95 7.13 29.89
CA ASP A 141 8.32 6.77 29.48
C ASP A 141 8.48 6.66 27.96
N GLU A 142 7.48 6.11 27.26
CA GLU A 142 7.59 5.79 25.84
C GLU A 142 6.26 6.02 25.09
N VAL A 143 6.40 6.56 23.88
CA VAL A 143 5.35 6.56 22.86
C VAL A 143 5.84 5.72 21.69
N LYS A 144 5.14 4.62 21.41
CA LYS A 144 5.52 3.66 20.36
C LYS A 144 4.40 3.38 19.38
N CYS A 145 4.78 3.20 18.12
CA CYS A 145 3.92 2.81 17.02
C CYS A 145 4.08 1.32 16.72
N TRP A 146 2.99 0.56 16.73
CA TRP A 146 2.98 -0.88 16.47
C TRP A 146 2.22 -1.18 15.17
N GLN A 147 2.90 -1.80 14.20
CA GLN A 147 2.32 -2.15 12.91
C GLN A 147 1.54 -3.47 12.96
N ILE A 148 0.33 -3.48 12.40
CA ILE A 148 -0.54 -4.65 12.27
C ILE A 148 -1.20 -4.67 10.89
N ARG A 149 -1.67 -5.84 10.44
CA ARG A 149 -2.45 -5.92 9.20
C ARG A 149 -3.85 -5.36 9.43
N ARG A 150 -4.40 -4.64 8.45
CA ARG A 150 -5.80 -4.18 8.45
C ARG A 150 -6.72 -5.39 8.69
N HIS A 151 -7.77 -5.21 9.48
CA HIS A 151 -8.69 -6.27 9.95
C HIS A 151 -8.12 -7.28 10.95
N THR A 152 -6.89 -7.09 11.45
CA THR A 152 -6.41 -7.87 12.61
C THR A 152 -7.19 -7.45 13.85
N LYS A 153 -7.75 -8.41 14.57
CA LYS A 153 -8.37 -8.15 15.87
C LYS A 153 -7.30 -7.63 16.84
N PRO A 154 -7.57 -6.56 17.61
CA PRO A 154 -6.58 -6.07 18.55
C PRO A 154 -6.18 -7.20 19.52
N PRO A 155 -4.89 -7.38 19.81
CA PRO A 155 -4.47 -8.31 20.84
C PRO A 155 -5.16 -7.92 22.16
N LYS A 156 -5.61 -8.90 22.94
CA LYS A 156 -6.13 -8.66 24.30
C LYS A 156 -4.98 -8.11 25.15
N LEU A 157 -4.83 -6.79 25.18
CA LEU A 157 -3.85 -6.11 26.01
C LEU A 157 -4.38 -6.10 27.44
N GLN A 158 -3.71 -6.83 28.34
CA GLN A 158 -3.95 -6.74 29.78
C GLN A 158 -3.26 -5.46 30.28
N GLY A 159 -4.02 -4.39 30.48
CA GLY A 159 -3.54 -3.16 31.15
C GLY A 159 -3.70 -1.87 30.34
N ARG A 160 -3.53 -0.74 31.06
CA ARG A 160 -3.84 0.68 30.76
C ARG A 160 -3.21 1.28 29.48
N SER A 161 -3.33 0.62 28.34
CA SER A 161 -2.82 1.08 27.04
C SER A 161 -3.97 1.66 26.22
N ILE A 162 -3.94 2.96 25.94
CA ILE A 162 -4.95 3.60 25.09
C ILE A 162 -4.69 3.18 23.64
N LEU A 163 -5.58 2.35 23.09
CA LEU A 163 -5.58 2.00 21.66
C LEU A 163 -6.16 3.17 20.86
N ILE A 164 -5.32 3.86 20.11
CA ILE A 164 -5.76 4.84 19.12
C ILE A 164 -5.58 4.19 17.75
N LEU A 165 -6.69 3.73 17.15
CA LEU A 165 -6.73 3.34 15.74
C LEU A 165 -7.10 4.58 14.93
N LYS A 166 -6.31 4.87 13.90
CA LYS A 166 -6.41 6.12 13.13
C LYS A 166 -7.68 6.26 12.28
N GLU A 167 -8.55 5.25 12.26
CA GLU A 167 -9.83 5.29 11.52
C GLU A 167 -11.05 4.89 12.38
N ASP A 168 -10.87 4.37 13.59
CA ASP A 168 -11.96 4.08 14.53
C ASP A 168 -11.49 4.33 15.97
N LEU A 169 -12.02 5.37 16.62
CA LEU A 169 -11.63 5.77 17.96
C LEU A 169 -12.24 4.81 19.01
N TYR A 170 -11.70 3.61 19.17
CA TYR A 170 -12.01 2.74 20.31
C TYR A 170 -11.22 3.21 21.54
N VAL A 171 -11.70 4.28 22.19
CA VAL A 171 -11.18 4.63 23.51
C VAL A 171 -11.73 3.61 24.51
N LEU A 172 -10.94 2.58 24.82
CA LEU A 172 -11.16 1.78 26.03
C LEU A 172 -10.78 2.67 27.23
N ARG A 173 -11.73 3.49 27.68
CA ARG A 173 -11.68 4.05 29.03
C ARG A 173 -12.03 2.94 30.01
N SER A 174 -11.19 2.80 31.03
CA SER A 174 -11.52 2.07 32.26
C SER A 174 -12.74 2.66 32.94
#